data_AF-A0A6P2TLI1-F1
#
_entry.id   AF-A0A6P2TLI1-F1
#
_cell.length_a   1.000
_cell.length_b   1.000
_cell.length_c   1.000
_cell.angle_alpha   90.00
_cell.angle_beta   90.00
_cell.angle_gamma   90.00
#
_symmetry.space_group_name_H-M   'P 1'
#
loop_
_entity.id
_entity.type
_entity.pdbx_description
1 polymer ?
#
loop_
_entity_poly.entity_id
_entity_poly.type
_entity_poly.pdbx_seq_one_letter_code
_entity_poly.pdbx_strand_id
1 'polypeptide(L)'
;MLTSTRENREEDLSSARRYPDIRTRKKRHFYVQTVLSLTLALVAHCTFAASDVSDEAQQQAALRTLMGKDPAPADSVQGVALSPWAHGPSSSGPLWVVSALVQRSTENVDAELWTGVLTRDEQGFRLLASDRSERVDTSPMLWNASLTMDVIPYRISAQETAFGVRFNNNYTSTSHSDSTEILSLYRYADARVMPIFTAVTDWSTFDKDGAATCVAEKAGKGKDPGDARQDACDAENTEEVHYVLSFSPHMANGHYDLLVRPKGKAASGKSARFTWNETTYQPRRFAGDWH
;
A
#
# COMPACT_ATOMS: atom_id res chain seq x y z
N MET A 1 -42.14 84.17 -20.65
CA MET A 1 -41.03 84.53 -19.73
C MET A 1 -39.85 83.65 -20.14
N LEU A 2 -38.87 84.29 -20.79
CA LEU A 2 -37.52 83.84 -21.20
C LEU A 2 -37.32 82.33 -21.48
N THR A 3 -37.51 81.89 -22.73
CA THR A 3 -36.50 81.73 -23.83
C THR A 3 -35.66 80.45 -23.67
N SER A 4 -35.40 79.62 -24.69
CA SER A 4 -35.42 79.79 -26.15
C SER A 4 -35.28 78.37 -26.75
N THR A 5 -36.16 77.90 -27.64
CA THR A 5 -36.09 77.96 -29.13
C THR A 5 -34.83 77.35 -29.74
N ARG A 6 -34.83 76.60 -30.86
CA ARG A 6 -35.85 75.97 -31.74
C ARG A 6 -35.05 75.12 -32.77
N GLU A 7 -35.71 74.11 -33.34
CA GLU A 7 -35.59 73.52 -34.71
C GLU A 7 -34.51 74.07 -35.68
N ASN A 8 -33.83 73.32 -36.56
CA ASN A 8 -34.33 72.35 -37.56
C ASN A 8 -33.18 71.62 -38.31
N ARG A 9 -33.40 70.33 -38.63
CA ARG A 9 -33.07 69.51 -39.84
C ARG A 9 -32.01 69.97 -40.89
N GLU A 10 -31.07 69.06 -41.23
CA GLU A 10 -30.71 68.63 -42.61
C GLU A 10 -29.76 67.39 -42.63
N GLU A 11 -29.95 66.51 -43.62
CA GLU A 11 -29.07 65.39 -44.04
C GLU A 11 -27.87 65.99 -44.83
N ASP A 12 -26.63 65.46 -44.95
CA ASP A 12 -26.23 64.13 -45.43
C ASP A 12 -24.69 63.93 -45.28
N LEU A 13 -24.28 62.67 -45.07
CA LEU A 13 -23.02 61.95 -45.41
C LEU A 13 -21.61 62.63 -45.44
N SER A 14 -20.67 62.13 -44.62
CA SER A 14 -19.35 61.61 -45.09
C SER A 14 -18.56 60.85 -44.00
N SER A 15 -17.68 59.94 -44.46
CA SER A 15 -16.98 58.85 -43.76
C SER A 15 -15.80 59.22 -42.85
N ALA A 16 -15.60 58.50 -41.73
CA ALA A 16 -14.32 57.85 -41.36
C ALA A 16 -14.39 57.10 -40.00
N ARG A 17 -13.66 55.99 -39.93
CA ARG A 17 -13.53 55.01 -38.83
C ARG A 17 -13.11 55.57 -37.46
N ARG A 18 -13.63 54.95 -36.39
CA ARG A 18 -12.85 54.31 -35.28
C ARG A 18 -13.76 53.49 -34.35
N TYR A 19 -13.43 52.21 -34.13
CA TYR A 19 -14.02 51.34 -33.09
C TYR A 19 -13.44 51.70 -31.71
N PRO A 20 -14.14 51.43 -30.59
CA PRO A 20 -13.79 50.24 -29.79
C PRO A 20 -14.95 49.52 -29.06
N ASP A 21 -14.86 48.18 -29.15
CA ASP A 21 -14.75 47.19 -28.08
C ASP A 21 -15.92 46.75 -27.17
N ILE A 22 -15.94 45.43 -26.96
CA ILE A 22 -16.95 44.55 -26.38
C ILE A 22 -16.75 44.43 -24.87
N ARG A 23 -17.85 44.40 -24.08
CA ARG A 23 -17.81 43.98 -22.67
C ARG A 23 -18.81 42.88 -22.37
N THR A 24 -18.29 41.66 -22.21
CA THR A 24 -18.96 40.52 -21.57
C THR A 24 -18.24 40.18 -20.27
N ARG A 25 -18.90 40.26 -19.11
CA ARG A 25 -18.35 39.75 -17.83
C ARG A 25 -19.44 39.65 -16.76
N LYS A 26 -19.86 38.42 -16.41
CA LYS A 26 -20.35 38.04 -15.05
C LYS A 26 -20.74 36.57 -14.82
N LYS A 27 -20.57 35.63 -15.78
CA LYS A 27 -20.90 34.20 -15.55
C LYS A 27 -19.72 33.25 -15.27
N ARG A 28 -18.46 33.70 -15.39
CA ARG A 28 -17.28 32.81 -15.23
C ARG A 28 -16.77 32.60 -13.80
N HIS A 29 -17.13 33.44 -12.82
CA HIS A 29 -16.55 33.31 -11.46
C HIS A 29 -17.17 32.19 -10.62
N PHE A 30 -18.47 31.91 -10.76
CA PHE A 30 -19.11 30.84 -10.00
C PHE A 30 -18.63 29.45 -10.42
N TYR A 31 -18.46 29.21 -11.72
CA TYR A 31 -18.01 27.89 -12.23
C TYR A 31 -16.57 27.57 -11.82
N VAL A 32 -15.68 28.57 -11.78
CA VAL A 32 -14.27 28.35 -11.40
C VAL A 32 -14.17 27.99 -9.92
N GLN A 33 -15.00 28.58 -9.05
CA GLN A 33 -14.92 28.34 -7.62
C GLN A 33 -15.43 26.95 -7.24
N THR A 34 -16.54 26.48 -7.84
CA THR A 34 -17.06 25.12 -7.59
C THR A 34 -16.17 24.03 -8.19
N VAL A 35 -15.56 24.27 -9.35
CA VAL A 35 -14.60 23.34 -9.95
C VAL A 35 -13.34 23.23 -9.08
N LEU A 36 -12.84 24.36 -8.55
CA LEU A 36 -11.65 24.37 -7.68
C LEU A 36 -11.90 23.64 -6.35
N SER A 37 -13.08 23.78 -5.76
CA SER A 37 -13.47 23.02 -4.55
C SER A 37 -13.57 21.51 -4.83
N LEU A 38 -14.06 21.13 -6.01
CA LEU A 38 -14.17 19.73 -6.40
C LEU A 38 -12.78 19.12 -6.68
N THR A 39 -11.86 19.85 -7.33
CA THR A 39 -10.47 19.38 -7.50
C THR A 39 -9.72 19.31 -6.18
N LEU A 40 -9.91 20.26 -5.25
CA LEU A 40 -9.32 20.18 -3.90
C LEU A 40 -9.85 19.00 -3.08
N ALA A 41 -11.15 18.68 -3.19
CA ALA A 41 -11.75 17.52 -2.54
C ALA A 41 -11.31 16.18 -3.18
N LEU A 42 -11.12 16.14 -4.50
CA LEU A 42 -10.58 14.97 -5.20
C LEU A 42 -9.10 14.72 -4.87
N VAL A 43 -8.29 15.78 -4.74
CA VAL A 43 -6.88 15.64 -4.33
C VAL A 43 -6.77 15.16 -2.87
N ALA A 44 -7.74 15.49 -2.01
CA ALA A 44 -7.79 14.98 -0.63
C ALA A 44 -8.25 13.51 -0.50
N HIS A 45 -8.80 12.92 -1.57
CA HIS A 45 -9.29 11.53 -1.59
C HIS A 45 -8.58 10.65 -2.63
N CYS A 46 -7.55 11.17 -3.30
CA CYS A 46 -6.56 10.32 -3.95
C CYS A 46 -5.73 9.63 -2.86
N THR A 47 -6.21 8.48 -2.40
CA THR A 47 -5.30 7.43 -1.91
C THR A 47 -4.40 7.06 -3.08
N PHE A 48 -3.31 7.81 -3.23
CA PHE A 48 -2.16 7.30 -3.97
C PHE A 48 -1.73 6.06 -3.21
N ALA A 49 -1.92 4.88 -3.81
CA ALA A 49 -1.15 3.72 -3.41
C ALA A 49 0.31 4.16 -3.57
N ALA A 50 1.01 4.40 -2.46
CA ALA A 50 2.39 4.83 -2.56
C ALA A 50 3.16 3.65 -3.10
N SER A 51 3.74 3.81 -4.29
CA SER A 51 4.69 2.87 -4.84
C SER A 51 6.02 3.07 -4.12
N ASP A 52 6.73 1.98 -3.85
CA ASP A 52 8.11 2.06 -3.38
C ASP A 52 8.95 2.95 -4.29
N VAL A 53 9.94 3.61 -3.68
CA VAL A 53 10.97 4.31 -4.44
C VAL A 53 11.84 3.28 -5.13
N SER A 54 11.83 3.26 -6.46
CA SER A 54 12.65 2.36 -7.28
C SER A 54 14.10 2.84 -7.47
N ASP A 55 14.45 4.02 -6.98
CA ASP A 55 15.81 4.57 -7.03
C ASP A 55 16.71 3.83 -6.03
N GLU A 56 17.56 2.94 -6.55
CA GLU A 56 18.49 2.13 -5.76
C GLU A 56 19.43 2.99 -4.91
N ALA A 57 19.92 4.14 -5.40
CA ALA A 57 20.83 4.98 -4.63
C ALA A 57 20.13 5.57 -3.39
N GLN A 58 18.85 5.93 -3.53
CA GLN A 58 18.04 6.40 -2.41
C GLN A 58 17.72 5.28 -1.43
N GLN A 59 17.35 4.09 -1.92
CA GLN A 59 17.14 2.92 -1.07
C GLN A 59 18.39 2.56 -0.27
N GLN A 60 19.56 2.55 -0.92
CA GLN A 60 20.84 2.26 -0.27
C GLN A 60 21.23 3.33 0.75
N ALA A 61 20.95 4.61 0.48
CA ALA A 61 21.15 5.67 1.46
C ALA A 61 20.26 5.48 2.71
N ALA A 62 18.97 5.20 2.50
CA ALA A 62 18.03 4.93 3.58
C ALA A 62 18.41 3.66 4.38
N LEU A 63 18.86 2.61 3.71
CA LEU A 63 19.34 1.37 4.33
C LEU A 63 20.55 1.64 5.25
N ARG A 64 21.55 2.39 4.77
CA ARG A 64 22.72 2.76 5.58
C ARG A 64 22.30 3.54 6.83
N THR A 65 21.34 4.46 6.68
CA THR A 65 20.77 5.21 7.80
C THR A 65 20.02 4.30 8.79
N LEU A 66 19.26 3.31 8.32
CA LEU A 66 18.57 2.31 9.15
C LEU A 66 19.53 1.41 9.94
N MET A 67 20.61 0.98 9.29
CA MET A 67 21.65 0.15 9.88
C MET A 67 22.42 0.89 10.97
N GLY A 68 22.70 2.18 10.75
CA GLY A 68 23.38 3.04 11.72
C GLY A 68 24.73 2.47 12.14
N LYS A 69 24.95 2.31 13.46
CA LYS A 69 26.21 1.82 14.04
C LYS A 69 26.34 0.30 14.09
N ASP A 70 25.27 -0.43 13.80
CA ASP A 70 25.23 -1.89 13.84
C ASP A 70 24.73 -2.42 12.49
N PRO A 71 25.61 -2.41 11.46
CA PRO A 71 25.26 -2.86 10.13
C PRO A 71 25.11 -4.38 10.08
N ALA A 72 24.13 -4.84 9.30
CA ALA A 72 24.07 -6.24 8.91
C ALA A 72 25.13 -6.52 7.83
N PRO A 73 25.68 -7.75 7.75
CA PRO A 73 26.49 -8.17 6.61
C PRO A 73 25.77 -7.92 5.29
N ALA A 74 26.47 -7.45 4.25
CA ALA A 74 25.83 -7.06 3.00
C ALA A 74 25.08 -8.22 2.31
N ASP A 75 25.64 -9.43 2.41
CA ASP A 75 25.09 -10.70 1.94
C ASP A 75 23.88 -11.19 2.75
N SER A 76 23.66 -10.65 3.95
CA SER A 76 22.50 -10.99 4.79
C SER A 76 21.26 -10.17 4.46
N VAL A 77 21.38 -9.08 3.68
CA VAL A 77 20.24 -8.23 3.29
C VAL A 77 19.59 -8.80 2.04
N GLN A 78 18.38 -9.34 2.18
CA GLN A 78 17.66 -10.02 1.11
C GLN A 78 16.68 -9.10 0.37
N GLY A 79 16.35 -7.94 0.96
CA GLY A 79 15.45 -6.98 0.34
C GLY A 79 15.39 -5.66 1.10
N VAL A 80 15.05 -4.59 0.39
CA VAL A 80 14.86 -3.24 0.94
C VAL A 80 13.64 -2.62 0.30
N ALA A 81 12.81 -1.96 1.11
CA ALA A 81 11.72 -1.13 0.64
C ALA A 81 11.81 0.26 1.30
N LEU A 82 11.43 1.29 0.55
CA LEU A 82 11.48 2.68 0.96
C LEU A 82 10.29 3.43 0.37
N SER A 83 9.52 4.11 1.21
CA SER A 83 8.38 4.90 0.74
C SER A 83 8.15 6.16 1.58
N PRO A 84 7.72 7.28 0.99
CA PRO A 84 7.19 8.42 1.74
C PRO A 84 5.95 8.01 2.53
N TRP A 85 5.83 8.48 3.76
CA TRP A 85 4.65 8.20 4.61
C TRP A 85 3.86 9.48 4.86
N ALA A 86 2.92 9.75 3.95
CA ALA A 86 2.09 10.96 3.99
C ALA A 86 1.10 11.00 5.17
N HIS A 87 0.76 9.84 5.74
CA HIS A 87 -0.24 9.71 6.81
C HIS A 87 0.37 9.60 8.21
N GLY A 88 1.68 9.76 8.34
CA GLY A 88 2.34 9.77 9.64
C GLY A 88 1.97 10.98 10.49
N PRO A 89 2.41 11.01 11.76
CA PRO A 89 2.11 12.10 12.69
C PRO A 89 2.51 13.46 12.11
N SER A 90 1.53 14.36 11.94
CA SER A 90 1.72 15.65 11.27
C SER A 90 2.72 16.58 11.98
N SER A 91 2.95 16.37 13.28
CA SER A 91 3.92 17.12 14.08
C SER A 91 5.38 16.87 13.69
N SER A 92 5.66 15.79 12.94
CA SER A 92 7.02 15.34 12.66
C SER A 92 7.55 15.78 11.28
N GLY A 93 6.74 16.52 10.51
CA GLY A 93 7.07 16.91 9.14
C GLY A 93 6.99 15.74 8.15
N PRO A 94 7.59 15.87 6.95
CA PRO A 94 7.61 14.80 5.96
C PRO A 94 8.35 13.56 6.48
N LEU A 95 7.63 12.45 6.59
CA LEU A 95 8.17 11.18 7.06
C LEU A 95 8.40 10.22 5.90
N TRP A 96 9.35 9.32 6.11
CA TRP A 96 9.68 8.21 5.23
C TRP A 96 9.75 6.94 6.06
N VAL A 97 9.38 5.81 5.46
CA VAL A 97 9.52 4.49 6.07
C VAL A 97 10.51 3.69 5.24
N VAL A 98 11.46 3.06 5.91
CA VAL A 98 12.41 2.12 5.32
C VAL A 98 12.28 0.78 6.02
N SER A 99 12.37 -0.31 5.27
CA SER A 99 12.42 -1.65 5.82
C SER A 99 13.44 -2.48 5.07
N ALA A 100 14.12 -3.36 5.80
CA ALA A 100 15.10 -4.28 5.27
C ALA A 100 14.82 -5.68 5.81
N LEU A 101 14.92 -6.67 4.92
CA LEU A 101 14.84 -8.08 5.28
C LEU A 101 16.27 -8.57 5.53
N VAL A 102 16.55 -8.99 6.76
CA VAL A 102 17.90 -9.38 7.18
C VAL A 102 17.89 -10.84 7.65
N GLN A 103 18.57 -11.71 6.92
CA GLN A 103 18.72 -13.11 7.28
C GLN A 103 20.13 -13.38 7.82
N ARG A 104 20.27 -13.38 9.15
CA ARG A 104 21.55 -13.67 9.83
C ARG A 104 21.69 -15.19 10.00
N SER A 105 22.58 -15.79 9.23
CA SER A 105 22.85 -17.24 9.08
C SER A 105 21.80 -18.02 8.28
N THR A 106 22.28 -19.02 7.52
CA THR A 106 21.47 -19.95 6.72
C THR A 106 20.77 -21.03 7.55
N GLU A 107 20.98 -21.06 8.87
CA GLU A 107 20.42 -22.08 9.78
C GLU A 107 19.08 -21.66 10.38
N ASN A 108 18.72 -20.37 10.32
CA ASN A 108 17.44 -19.87 10.81
C ASN A 108 16.41 -19.79 9.67
N VAL A 109 15.26 -20.43 9.91
CA VAL A 109 14.08 -20.35 9.04
C VAL A 109 13.39 -18.98 9.13
N ASP A 110 13.78 -18.14 10.08
CA ASP A 110 13.21 -16.81 10.28
C ASP A 110 14.18 -15.71 9.84
N ALA A 111 13.67 -14.71 9.11
CA ALA A 111 14.39 -13.48 8.81
C ALA A 111 13.92 -12.34 9.72
N GLU A 112 14.83 -11.43 10.03
CA GLU A 112 14.55 -10.23 10.81
C GLU A 112 14.01 -9.14 9.88
N LEU A 113 12.88 -8.55 10.25
CA LEU A 113 12.35 -7.38 9.57
C LEU A 113 12.82 -6.14 10.32
N TRP A 114 13.81 -5.47 9.76
CA TRP A 114 14.36 -4.23 10.30
C TRP A 114 13.59 -3.08 9.71
N THR A 115 12.88 -2.30 10.52
CA THR A 115 11.98 -1.25 10.04
C THR A 115 12.28 0.05 10.74
N GLY A 116 12.25 1.18 10.02
CA GLY A 116 12.54 2.49 10.60
C GLY A 116 11.75 3.61 9.96
N VAL A 117 11.59 4.68 10.74
CA VAL A 117 11.01 5.94 10.30
C VAL A 117 12.13 6.97 10.18
N LEU A 118 12.18 7.63 9.05
CA LEU A 118 13.18 8.62 8.68
C LEU A 118 12.54 9.99 8.45
N THR A 119 13.34 11.02 8.63
CA THR A 119 13.13 12.33 7.99
C THR A 119 14.17 12.52 6.89
N ARG A 120 13.93 13.45 5.97
CA ARG A 120 14.84 13.78 4.87
C ARG A 120 15.03 15.28 4.76
N ASP A 121 16.29 15.71 4.82
CA ASP A 121 16.71 17.10 4.61
C ASP A 121 17.77 17.18 3.49
N GLU A 122 18.44 18.34 3.37
CA GLU A 122 19.51 18.57 2.39
C GLU A 122 20.74 17.68 2.64
N GLN A 123 20.95 17.25 3.89
CA GLN A 123 22.04 16.35 4.28
C GLN A 123 21.69 14.88 4.04
N GLY A 124 20.43 14.56 3.73
CA GLY A 124 19.97 13.23 3.37
C GLY A 124 19.00 12.65 4.38
N PHE A 125 19.02 11.33 4.55
CA PHE A 125 18.13 10.64 5.49
C PHE A 125 18.66 10.68 6.91
N ARG A 126 17.78 11.02 7.86
CA ARG A 126 18.05 10.92 9.30
C ARG A 126 17.06 9.97 9.96
N LEU A 127 17.58 8.98 10.69
CA LEU A 127 16.79 8.04 11.45
C LEU A 127 16.11 8.72 12.65
N LEU A 128 14.80 8.56 12.77
CA LEU A 128 14.04 9.03 13.93
C LEU A 128 13.85 7.90 14.94
N ALA A 129 13.50 6.71 14.46
CA ALA A 129 13.31 5.50 15.27
C ALA A 129 13.38 4.25 14.39
N SER A 130 13.71 3.11 15.00
CA SER A 130 13.70 1.81 14.34
C SER A 130 13.26 0.70 15.27
N ASP A 131 12.77 -0.38 14.66
CA ASP A 131 12.52 -1.67 15.25
C ASP A 131 13.31 -2.75 14.50
N ARG A 132 13.72 -3.79 15.23
CA ARG A 132 14.40 -4.99 14.69
C ARG A 132 13.86 -6.27 15.34
N SER A 133 12.72 -6.18 16.03
CA SER A 133 12.19 -7.28 16.83
C SER A 133 11.29 -8.21 16.03
N GLU A 134 10.69 -7.73 14.94
CA GLU A 134 9.82 -8.54 14.11
C GLU A 134 10.60 -9.60 13.32
N ARG A 135 10.02 -10.81 13.30
CA ARG A 135 10.51 -11.96 12.55
C ARG A 135 9.44 -12.41 11.58
N VAL A 136 9.84 -12.73 10.36
CA VAL A 136 8.96 -13.31 9.35
C VAL A 136 9.43 -14.72 9.04
N ASP A 137 8.48 -15.65 8.95
CA ASP A 137 8.73 -17.03 8.54
C ASP A 137 9.17 -17.01 7.07
N THR A 138 10.28 -17.68 6.78
CA THR A 138 10.86 -17.76 5.44
C THR A 138 10.76 -19.16 4.84
N SER A 139 9.99 -20.05 5.47
CA SER A 139 9.79 -21.42 5.01
C SER A 139 8.84 -21.49 3.80
N PRO A 140 9.14 -22.37 2.82
CA PRO A 140 10.44 -22.97 2.57
C PRO A 140 11.42 -21.88 2.07
N MET A 141 12.65 -21.88 2.61
CA MET A 141 13.77 -20.91 2.45
C MET A 141 13.56 -19.73 1.48
N LEU A 142 13.98 -18.50 1.87
CA LEU A 142 14.01 -17.29 1.02
C LEU A 142 14.62 -17.55 -0.37
N TRP A 143 13.80 -17.87 -1.37
CA TRP A 143 14.24 -18.05 -2.75
C TRP A 143 14.00 -16.80 -3.56
N ASN A 144 12.74 -16.34 -3.61
CA ASN A 144 12.36 -15.10 -4.29
C ASN A 144 11.67 -14.16 -3.31
N ALA A 145 12.41 -13.79 -2.27
CA ALA A 145 11.96 -12.90 -1.23
C ALA A 145 11.89 -11.46 -1.73
N SER A 146 10.84 -10.74 -1.38
CA SER A 146 10.72 -9.31 -1.66
C SER A 146 10.03 -8.57 -0.52
N LEU A 147 10.35 -7.28 -0.41
CA LEU A 147 9.69 -6.36 0.50
C LEU A 147 9.01 -5.26 -0.31
N THR A 148 7.81 -4.87 0.11
CA THR A 148 7.14 -3.66 -0.37
C THR A 148 6.51 -2.88 0.78
N MET A 149 6.40 -1.57 0.63
CA MET A 149 5.72 -0.73 1.63
C MET A 149 4.23 -0.65 1.37
N ASP A 150 3.44 -0.79 2.43
CA ASP A 150 1.99 -0.57 2.41
C ASP A 150 1.62 0.61 3.32
N VAL A 151 1.81 1.82 2.81
CA VAL A 151 1.61 3.07 3.57
C VAL A 151 0.19 3.64 3.44
N ILE A 152 -0.80 2.80 3.12
CA ILE A 152 -2.20 3.22 3.26
C ILE A 152 -2.48 3.59 4.73
N PRO A 153 -3.45 4.47 5.02
CA PRO A 153 -3.71 4.90 6.39
C PRO A 153 -4.40 3.80 7.20
N TYR A 154 -3.61 2.92 7.82
CA TYR A 154 -4.13 1.91 8.74
C TYR A 154 -4.58 2.57 10.05
N ARG A 155 -5.84 2.97 10.15
CA ARG A 155 -6.37 3.77 11.28
C ARG A 155 -6.43 2.94 12.56
N ILE A 156 -5.63 3.32 13.56
CA ILE A 156 -5.73 2.81 14.93
C ILE A 156 -6.82 3.57 15.68
N SER A 157 -6.85 4.90 15.50
CA SER A 157 -7.85 5.81 16.07
C SER A 157 -8.23 6.90 15.05
N ALA A 158 -9.00 7.90 15.47
CA ALA A 158 -9.31 9.05 14.62
C ALA A 158 -8.08 9.94 14.33
N GLN A 159 -7.03 9.88 15.15
CA GLN A 159 -5.84 10.72 15.04
C GLN A 159 -4.57 9.93 14.72
N GLU A 160 -4.61 8.61 14.83
CA GLU A 160 -3.43 7.76 14.73
C GLU A 160 -3.56 6.74 13.60
N THR A 161 -2.50 6.64 12.80
CA THR A 161 -2.37 5.63 11.75
C THR A 161 -1.09 4.83 11.92
N ALA A 162 -1.15 3.58 11.48
CA ALA A 162 -0.01 2.72 11.25
C ALA A 162 0.37 2.72 9.77
N PHE A 163 1.54 2.17 9.48
CA PHE A 163 1.97 1.77 8.14
C PHE A 163 2.24 0.28 8.12
N GLY A 164 2.14 -0.33 6.94
CA GLY A 164 2.42 -1.74 6.72
C GLY A 164 3.74 -1.97 5.97
N VAL A 165 4.33 -3.13 6.21
CA VAL A 165 5.42 -3.70 5.43
C VAL A 165 4.96 -5.07 4.95
N ARG A 166 4.99 -5.31 3.64
CA ARG A 166 4.64 -6.59 3.03
C ARG A 166 5.91 -7.36 2.72
N PHE A 167 5.94 -8.60 3.16
CA PHE A 167 6.92 -9.61 2.81
C PHE A 167 6.26 -10.63 1.90
N ASN A 168 6.89 -10.93 0.77
CA ASN A 168 6.43 -11.95 -0.15
C ASN A 168 7.59 -12.92 -0.41
N ASN A 169 7.33 -14.23 -0.32
CA ASN A 169 8.27 -15.28 -0.64
C ASN A 169 7.63 -16.23 -1.65
N ASN A 170 8.34 -16.48 -2.76
CA ASN A 170 7.94 -17.47 -3.74
C ASN A 170 9.01 -18.55 -3.89
N TYR A 171 8.57 -19.79 -3.74
CA TYR A 171 9.36 -20.98 -3.94
C TYR A 171 8.86 -21.72 -5.18
N THR A 172 9.75 -22.20 -6.04
CA THR A 172 9.37 -22.98 -7.22
C THR A 172 10.40 -24.08 -7.47
N SER A 173 10.01 -25.33 -7.28
CA SER A 173 10.83 -26.52 -7.62
C SER A 173 10.27 -27.24 -8.85
N THR A 174 10.82 -28.42 -9.14
CA THR A 174 10.29 -29.29 -10.21
C THR A 174 8.93 -29.88 -9.86
N SER A 175 8.67 -30.16 -8.58
CA SER A 175 7.46 -30.86 -8.11
C SER A 175 6.42 -29.94 -7.45
N HIS A 176 6.82 -28.81 -6.87
CA HIS A 176 5.87 -27.89 -6.24
C HIS A 176 6.21 -26.41 -6.49
N SER A 177 5.22 -25.56 -6.29
CA SER A 177 5.39 -24.11 -6.21
C SER A 177 4.60 -23.57 -5.04
N ASP A 178 5.25 -22.82 -4.17
CA ASP A 178 4.64 -22.27 -2.97
C ASP A 178 4.81 -20.75 -2.97
N SER A 179 3.79 -20.02 -2.53
CA SER A 179 3.87 -18.59 -2.27
C SER A 179 3.30 -18.25 -0.90
N THR A 180 3.87 -17.24 -0.26
CA THR A 180 3.36 -16.71 1.01
C THR A 180 3.55 -15.20 1.03
N GLU A 181 2.53 -14.49 1.50
CA GLU A 181 2.56 -13.06 1.77
C GLU A 181 2.22 -12.78 3.22
N ILE A 182 3.05 -11.95 3.87
CA ILE A 182 2.89 -11.51 5.25
C ILE A 182 2.84 -9.99 5.28
N LEU A 183 1.85 -9.44 5.97
CA LEU A 183 1.74 -8.00 6.27
C LEU A 183 2.02 -7.75 7.75
N SER A 184 3.06 -6.97 8.03
CA SER A 184 3.41 -6.47 9.36
C SER A 184 3.04 -5.00 9.48
N LEU A 185 2.18 -4.66 10.45
CA LEU A 185 1.79 -3.28 10.75
C LEU A 185 2.65 -2.70 11.86
N TYR A 186 3.07 -1.46 11.69
CA TYR A 186 3.91 -0.72 12.63
C TYR A 186 3.26 0.60 13.02
N ARG A 187 3.38 0.91 14.31
CA ARG A 187 3.03 2.20 14.90
C ARG A 187 4.28 3.03 15.09
N TYR A 188 4.20 4.31 14.75
CA TYR A 188 5.21 5.30 15.13
C TYR A 188 4.62 6.33 16.08
N ALA A 189 5.01 6.23 17.35
CA ALA A 189 4.56 7.12 18.42
C ALA A 189 5.67 7.27 19.45
N ASP A 190 5.72 8.42 20.13
CA ASP A 190 6.67 8.69 21.21
C ASP A 190 8.14 8.39 20.85
N ALA A 191 8.52 8.74 19.60
CA ALA A 191 9.82 8.47 19.01
C ALA A 191 10.22 6.97 19.03
N ARG A 192 9.24 6.07 18.88
CA ARG A 192 9.43 4.62 18.77
C ARG A 192 8.67 4.07 17.58
N VAL A 193 9.29 3.13 16.88
CA VAL A 193 8.63 2.27 15.90
C VAL A 193 8.36 0.94 16.60
N MET A 194 7.13 0.43 16.54
CA MET A 194 6.76 -0.82 17.20
C MET A 194 5.84 -1.65 16.31
N PRO A 195 6.08 -2.95 16.15
CA PRO A 195 5.17 -3.84 15.44
C PRO A 195 3.91 -4.10 16.26
N ILE A 196 2.75 -3.78 15.69
CA ILE A 196 1.45 -3.81 16.38
C ILE A 196 0.52 -4.92 15.90
N PHE A 197 0.80 -5.53 14.75
CA PHE A 197 0.04 -6.66 14.20
C PHE A 197 0.82 -7.32 13.06
N THR A 198 0.69 -8.63 12.90
CA THR A 198 1.25 -9.38 11.76
C THR A 198 0.21 -10.37 11.25
N ALA A 199 0.00 -10.44 9.94
CA ALA A 199 -0.92 -11.40 9.33
C ALA A 199 -0.29 -12.06 8.11
N VAL A 200 -0.44 -13.38 7.99
CA VAL A 200 -0.39 -14.04 6.68
C VAL A 200 -1.60 -13.56 5.90
N THR A 201 -1.38 -12.87 4.79
CA THR A 201 -2.45 -12.34 3.95
C THR A 201 -2.72 -13.23 2.76
N ASP A 202 -1.71 -13.90 2.23
CA ASP A 202 -1.89 -14.80 1.09
C ASP A 202 -0.98 -16.01 1.27
N TRP A 203 -1.47 -17.18 0.86
CA TRP A 203 -0.62 -18.33 0.63
C TRP A 203 -1.18 -19.16 -0.53
N SER A 204 -0.29 -19.87 -1.21
CA SER A 204 -0.69 -20.87 -2.18
C SER A 204 0.36 -21.98 -2.27
N THR A 205 -0.09 -23.21 -2.46
CA THR A 205 0.74 -24.35 -2.82
C THR A 205 0.16 -25.03 -4.05
N PHE A 206 1.02 -25.28 -5.02
CA PHE A 206 0.69 -25.96 -6.25
C PHE A 206 1.52 -27.25 -6.38
N ASP A 207 0.84 -28.39 -6.46
CA ASP A 207 1.44 -29.70 -6.71
C ASP A 207 1.52 -29.98 -8.23
N LYS A 208 2.72 -29.82 -8.79
CA LYS A 208 2.97 -30.01 -10.23
C LYS A 208 2.89 -31.47 -10.63
N ASP A 209 3.36 -32.37 -9.76
CA ASP A 209 3.36 -33.81 -10.04
C ASP A 209 1.93 -34.36 -9.95
N GLY A 210 1.16 -33.88 -8.98
CA GLY A 210 -0.28 -34.12 -8.87
C GLY A 210 -1.05 -33.63 -10.10
N ALA A 211 -0.79 -32.40 -10.56
CA ALA A 211 -1.39 -31.85 -11.77
C ALA A 211 -1.04 -32.69 -13.03
N ALA A 212 0.22 -33.08 -13.18
CA ALA A 212 0.66 -33.94 -14.29
C ALA A 212 -0.02 -35.32 -14.26
N THR A 213 -0.16 -35.90 -13.06
CA THR A 213 -0.87 -37.17 -12.86
C THR A 213 -2.36 -37.03 -13.22
N CYS A 214 -3.02 -35.97 -12.77
CA CYS A 214 -4.41 -35.66 -13.13
C CYS A 214 -4.62 -35.58 -14.64
N VAL A 215 -3.72 -34.90 -15.37
CA VAL A 215 -3.80 -34.75 -16.82
C VAL A 215 -3.63 -36.10 -17.53
N ALA A 216 -2.67 -36.90 -17.09
CA ALA A 216 -2.43 -38.24 -17.63
C ALA A 216 -3.65 -39.16 -17.41
N GLU A 217 -4.29 -39.11 -16.24
CA GLU A 217 -5.47 -39.92 -15.94
C GLU A 217 -6.73 -39.53 -16.71
N LYS A 218 -6.87 -38.23 -17.01
CA LYS A 218 -7.98 -37.66 -17.80
C LYS A 218 -7.71 -37.73 -19.31
N ALA A 219 -6.51 -38.12 -19.74
CA ALA A 219 -6.18 -38.34 -21.14
C ALA A 219 -7.08 -39.40 -21.78
N GLY A 220 -7.80 -39.04 -22.85
CA GLY A 220 -8.69 -39.93 -23.60
C GLY A 220 -10.07 -40.17 -22.99
N LYS A 221 -10.41 -39.56 -21.83
CA LYS A 221 -11.71 -39.73 -21.15
C LYS A 221 -12.74 -38.61 -21.39
N GLY A 222 -12.45 -37.65 -22.28
CA GLY A 222 -13.36 -36.52 -22.56
C GLY A 222 -13.05 -35.76 -23.85
N LYS A 223 -13.98 -34.89 -24.28
CA LYS A 223 -13.85 -34.01 -25.46
C LYS A 223 -13.14 -32.68 -25.17
N ASP A 224 -12.78 -32.43 -23.92
CA ASP A 224 -12.20 -31.13 -23.54
C ASP A 224 -10.86 -30.92 -24.26
N PRO A 225 -10.65 -29.72 -24.85
CA PRO A 225 -9.38 -29.37 -25.47
C PRO A 225 -8.25 -29.47 -24.44
N GLY A 226 -7.03 -29.74 -24.92
CA GLY A 226 -5.86 -30.00 -24.06
C GLY A 226 -5.64 -28.93 -22.99
N ASP A 227 -5.75 -27.66 -23.38
CA ASP A 227 -5.54 -26.52 -22.48
C ASP A 227 -6.59 -26.44 -21.37
N ALA A 228 -7.88 -26.62 -21.69
CA ALA A 228 -8.94 -26.60 -20.68
C ALA A 228 -8.82 -27.74 -19.65
N ARG A 229 -8.24 -28.89 -20.07
CA ARG A 229 -7.95 -30.01 -19.16
C ARG A 229 -6.78 -29.70 -18.24
N GLN A 230 -5.73 -29.08 -18.78
CA GLN A 230 -4.58 -28.65 -17.98
C GLN A 230 -5.03 -27.65 -16.92
N ASP A 231 -5.77 -26.61 -17.30
CA ASP A 231 -6.25 -25.58 -16.38
C ASP A 231 -7.12 -26.17 -15.25
N ALA A 232 -7.97 -27.15 -15.57
CA ALA A 232 -8.79 -27.83 -14.56
C ALA A 232 -7.94 -28.65 -13.58
N CYS A 233 -6.94 -29.39 -14.08
CA CYS A 233 -6.03 -30.14 -13.23
C CYS A 233 -5.13 -29.23 -12.39
N ASP A 234 -4.67 -28.11 -12.96
CA ASP A 234 -3.87 -27.12 -12.23
C ASP A 234 -4.68 -26.53 -11.07
N ALA A 235 -5.93 -26.15 -11.33
CA ALA A 235 -6.83 -25.64 -10.31
C ALA A 235 -7.19 -26.68 -9.23
N GLU A 236 -7.32 -27.96 -9.58
CA GLU A 236 -7.56 -29.07 -8.64
C GLU A 236 -6.35 -29.35 -7.74
N ASN A 237 -5.14 -29.05 -8.20
CA ASN A 237 -3.88 -29.30 -7.49
C ASN A 237 -3.26 -28.02 -6.93
N THR A 238 -4.00 -26.91 -6.93
CA THR A 238 -3.60 -25.65 -6.31
C THR A 238 -4.48 -25.37 -5.10
N GLU A 239 -3.86 -25.35 -3.93
CA GLU A 239 -4.45 -24.75 -2.74
C GLU A 239 -4.07 -23.27 -2.68
N GLU A 240 -5.04 -22.41 -2.42
CA GLU A 240 -4.83 -20.97 -2.29
C GLU A 240 -5.78 -20.38 -1.25
N VAL A 241 -5.26 -19.51 -0.38
CA VAL A 241 -6.09 -18.75 0.56
C VAL A 241 -5.61 -17.30 0.56
N HIS A 242 -6.59 -16.40 0.47
CA HIS A 242 -6.37 -14.96 0.44
C HIS A 242 -7.14 -14.31 1.58
N TYR A 243 -6.54 -13.32 2.23
CA TYR A 243 -7.11 -12.53 3.30
C TYR A 243 -6.93 -11.05 3.02
N VAL A 244 -7.93 -10.26 3.41
CA VAL A 244 -7.90 -8.81 3.33
C VAL A 244 -8.06 -8.22 4.72
N LEU A 245 -7.20 -7.24 5.03
CA LEU A 245 -7.29 -6.44 6.24
C LEU A 245 -8.23 -5.27 6.02
N SER A 246 -9.04 -4.98 7.03
CA SER A 246 -9.97 -3.85 7.04
C SER A 246 -10.25 -3.41 8.47
N PHE A 247 -10.95 -2.29 8.64
CA PHE A 247 -11.34 -1.78 9.94
C PHE A 247 -12.83 -2.01 10.22
N SER A 248 -13.15 -2.17 11.49
CA SER A 248 -14.53 -2.04 11.96
C SER A 248 -15.07 -0.65 11.61
N PRO A 249 -16.33 -0.52 11.17
CA PRO A 249 -16.96 0.80 10.97
C PRO A 249 -17.22 1.54 12.29
N HIS A 250 -17.13 0.85 13.43
CA HIS A 250 -17.36 1.40 14.75
C HIS A 250 -16.11 1.29 15.61
N MET A 251 -15.86 2.34 16.40
CA MET A 251 -14.78 2.36 17.38
C MET A 251 -15.25 1.75 18.70
N ALA A 252 -14.35 1.06 19.39
CA ALA A 252 -14.48 0.65 20.77
C ALA A 252 -13.37 1.34 21.57
N ASN A 253 -13.71 2.01 22.68
CA ASN A 253 -12.75 2.75 23.52
C ASN A 253 -11.86 3.74 22.73
N GLY A 254 -12.41 4.38 21.70
CA GLY A 254 -11.68 5.36 20.85
C GLY A 254 -10.80 4.75 19.75
N HIS A 255 -10.78 3.42 19.61
CA HIS A 255 -9.94 2.71 18.66
C HIS A 255 -10.77 1.86 17.69
N TYR A 256 -10.27 1.68 16.47
CA TYR A 256 -10.88 0.78 15.50
C TYR A 256 -10.41 -0.66 15.75
N ASP A 257 -11.33 -1.62 15.74
CA ASP A 257 -10.94 -3.03 15.64
C ASP A 257 -10.40 -3.33 14.24
N LEU A 258 -9.38 -4.17 14.18
CA LEU A 258 -8.88 -4.73 12.93
C LEU A 258 -9.67 -6.00 12.58
N LEU A 259 -10.02 -6.13 11.31
CA LEU A 259 -10.78 -7.26 10.78
C LEU A 259 -9.98 -7.91 9.65
N VAL A 260 -9.71 -9.20 9.79
CA VAL A 260 -9.13 -10.03 8.73
C VAL A 260 -10.26 -10.86 8.13
N ARG A 261 -10.46 -10.74 6.81
CA ARG A 261 -11.55 -11.42 6.10
C ARG A 261 -10.98 -12.29 5.00
N PRO A 262 -11.43 -13.55 4.85
CA PRO A 262 -11.04 -14.35 3.72
C PRO A 262 -11.64 -13.78 2.42
N LYS A 263 -10.95 -14.03 1.32
CA LYS A 263 -11.27 -13.57 -0.04
C LYS A 263 -11.07 -14.72 -1.03
N GLY A 264 -11.64 -14.60 -2.23
CA GLY A 264 -11.49 -15.58 -3.29
C GLY A 264 -12.23 -16.88 -2.97
N LYS A 265 -11.62 -18.03 -3.28
CA LYS A 265 -12.22 -19.34 -3.01
C LYS A 265 -12.46 -19.60 -1.52
N ALA A 266 -11.69 -18.95 -0.64
CA ALA A 266 -11.84 -19.04 0.81
C ALA A 266 -12.92 -18.10 1.39
N ALA A 267 -13.59 -17.25 0.60
CA ALA A 267 -14.49 -16.20 1.08
C ALA A 267 -15.71 -16.68 1.90
N SER A 268 -15.96 -17.98 1.97
CA SER A 268 -16.97 -18.59 2.86
C SER A 268 -16.52 -18.68 4.33
N GLY A 269 -15.24 -18.43 4.63
CA GLY A 269 -14.69 -18.48 5.99
C GLY A 269 -15.15 -17.34 6.91
N LYS A 270 -14.96 -17.52 8.22
CA LYS A 270 -15.32 -16.50 9.22
C LYS A 270 -14.29 -15.38 9.22
N SER A 271 -14.76 -14.14 9.38
CA SER A 271 -13.86 -13.01 9.63
C SER A 271 -13.29 -13.10 11.04
N ALA A 272 -11.98 -12.88 11.18
CA ALA A 272 -11.32 -12.74 12.47
C ALA A 272 -11.30 -11.26 12.90
N ARG A 273 -11.52 -11.01 14.20
CA ARG A 273 -11.51 -9.68 14.79
C ARG A 273 -10.38 -9.58 15.80
N PHE A 274 -9.67 -8.46 15.76
CA PHE A 274 -8.56 -8.16 16.65
C PHE A 274 -8.78 -6.80 17.29
N THR A 275 -8.76 -6.77 18.61
CA THR A 275 -9.06 -5.57 19.39
C THR A 275 -7.79 -4.93 19.89
N TRP A 276 -7.76 -3.60 19.81
CA TRP A 276 -6.66 -2.78 20.32
C TRP A 276 -6.60 -2.81 21.85
N ASN A 277 -5.41 -3.02 22.43
CA ASN A 277 -5.22 -3.09 23.88
C ASN A 277 -4.36 -1.94 24.46
N GLU A 278 -4.33 -0.78 23.79
CA GLU A 278 -3.46 0.38 24.05
C GLU A 278 -2.01 0.23 23.55
N THR A 279 -1.58 -0.97 23.16
CA THR A 279 -0.21 -1.18 22.64
C THR A 279 -0.19 -1.89 21.28
N THR A 280 -1.03 -2.92 21.10
CA THR A 280 -1.04 -3.81 19.94
C THR A 280 -2.43 -4.40 19.75
N TYR A 281 -2.72 -4.92 18.57
CA TYR A 281 -3.92 -5.71 18.33
C TYR A 281 -3.81 -7.09 18.98
N GLN A 282 -4.92 -7.63 19.49
CA GLN A 282 -4.94 -8.92 20.19
C GLN A 282 -5.86 -9.94 19.50
N PRO A 283 -5.36 -11.16 19.21
CA PRO A 283 -3.95 -11.56 19.28
C PRO A 283 -3.07 -10.78 18.29
N ARG A 284 -1.77 -10.64 18.57
CA ARG A 284 -0.85 -9.86 17.71
C ARG A 284 -0.62 -10.49 16.34
N ARG A 285 -0.78 -11.81 16.22
CA ARG A 285 -0.51 -12.55 15.00
C ARG A 285 -1.76 -13.27 14.50
N PHE A 286 -1.93 -13.24 13.19
CA PHE A 286 -2.88 -14.06 12.47
C PHE A 286 -2.14 -14.97 11.50
N ALA A 287 -2.21 -16.28 11.73
CA ALA A 287 -1.59 -17.26 10.85
C ALA A 287 -2.50 -17.67 9.69
N GLY A 288 -3.82 -17.44 9.78
CA GLY A 288 -4.79 -18.09 8.90
C GLY A 288 -5.35 -19.36 9.52
N ASP A 289 -6.45 -19.86 8.95
CA ASP A 289 -7.03 -21.16 9.28
C ASP A 289 -6.25 -22.26 8.52
N TRP A 290 -5.01 -22.54 8.94
CA TRP A 290 -4.29 -23.73 8.48
C TRP A 290 -4.90 -24.95 9.18
N HIS A 291 -5.28 -25.96 8.39
CA HIS A 291 -5.75 -27.26 8.90
C HIS A 291 -4.60 -28.26 9.01
#